data_AF-A0A8X6WMJ9-F1
#
_entry.id   AF-A0A8X6WMJ9-F1
#
_cell.length_a   1.000
_cell.length_b   1.000
_cell.length_c   1.000
_cell.angle_alpha   90.00
_cell.angle_beta   90.00
_cell.angle_gamma   90.00
#
_symmetry.space_group_name_H-M   'P 1'
#
loop_
_entity.id
_entity.type
_entity.pdbx_description
1 polymer ?
#
loop_
_entity_poly.entity_id
_entity_poly.type
_entity_poly.pdbx_seq_one_letter_code
_entity_poly.pdbx_strand_id
1 'polypeptide(L)'
;MISLISAIFCSITAATDLPVKQYYSFHLVLEENFAAILIRFVTVQLIFFYQFAFPCLVAVMCGTLYYSLSELFHLFKNDLQAAVVDSKNMRVKLLHYAKLFKLANELGKTLSTTCCLFLCSQMIGMYVSLATYVLLDAEHITPAIVWESVPEISLIPASIIGVTFCASKITSQIKNCDICLQSLHDGLISQPKIDWKTLQLVNAMMKKRLPFMSACHMIKFTPTFIISVFGSLFTYGLLILNLKHAERK
;
A
#
# COMPACT_ATOMS: atom_id res chain seq x y z
N MET A 1 -13.16 -1.95 11.49
CA MET A 1 -13.57 -1.90 12.92
C MET A 1 -13.00 -0.68 13.62
N ILE A 2 -11.68 -0.45 13.60
CA ILE A 2 -11.03 0.71 14.25
C ILE A 2 -11.66 2.05 13.82
N SER A 3 -11.77 2.32 12.51
CA SER A 3 -12.40 3.56 11.99
C SER A 3 -13.84 3.76 12.48
N LEU A 4 -14.66 2.70 12.52
CA LEU A 4 -16.06 2.77 13.01
C LEU A 4 -16.11 3.08 14.50
N ILE A 5 -15.28 2.40 15.30
CA ILE A 5 -15.21 2.60 16.76
C ILE A 5 -14.77 4.03 17.05
N SER A 6 -13.69 4.49 16.40
CA SER A 6 -13.21 5.86 16.53
C SER A 6 -14.27 6.89 16.13
N ALA A 7 -15.02 6.65 15.05
CA ALA A 7 -16.10 7.54 14.62
C ALA A 7 -17.23 7.64 15.64
N ILE A 8 -17.60 6.52 16.29
CA ILE A 8 -18.62 6.51 17.36
C ILE A 8 -18.13 7.32 18.56
N PHE A 9 -16.91 7.06 19.05
CA PHE A 9 -16.36 7.80 20.18
C PHE A 9 -16.15 9.28 19.86
N CYS A 10 -15.66 9.61 18.66
CA CYS A 10 -15.54 10.98 18.19
C CYS A 10 -16.90 11.68 18.13
N SER A 11 -17.95 11.02 17.64
CA SER A 11 -19.30 11.59 17.63
C SER A 11 -19.84 11.91 19.03
N ILE A 12 -19.56 11.04 20.00
CA ILE A 12 -19.97 11.22 21.41
C ILE A 12 -19.23 12.40 22.03
N THR A 13 -17.90 12.48 21.83
CA THR A 13 -17.07 13.52 22.43
C THR A 13 -17.23 14.88 21.72
N ALA A 14 -17.43 14.89 20.41
CA ALA A 14 -17.70 16.09 19.60
C ALA A 14 -18.94 16.86 20.07
N ALA A 15 -19.92 16.19 20.67
CA ALA A 15 -21.10 16.85 21.22
C ALA A 15 -20.77 17.84 22.36
N THR A 16 -19.64 17.63 23.05
CA THR A 16 -19.21 18.46 24.19
C THR A 16 -18.31 19.63 23.82
N ASP A 17 -17.81 19.65 22.58
CA ASP A 17 -16.77 20.59 22.14
C ASP A 17 -17.28 21.47 20.99
N LEU A 18 -17.47 22.77 21.24
CA LEU A 18 -18.10 23.71 20.31
C LEU A 18 -17.38 23.83 18.94
N PRO A 19 -16.06 24.03 18.85
CA PRO A 19 -15.35 24.07 17.57
C PRO A 19 -15.47 22.75 16.79
N VAL A 20 -15.37 21.60 17.45
CA VAL A 20 -15.49 20.29 16.80
C VAL A 20 -16.92 20.04 16.33
N LYS A 21 -17.92 20.43 17.14
CA LYS A 21 -19.33 20.40 16.77
C LYS A 21 -19.62 21.26 15.54
N GLN A 22 -19.01 22.44 15.43
CA GLN A 22 -19.15 23.31 14.26
C GLN A 22 -18.50 22.68 13.02
N TYR A 23 -17.30 22.11 13.16
CA TYR A 23 -16.60 21.41 12.06
C TYR A 23 -17.47 20.30 11.46
N TYR A 24 -17.99 19.39 12.30
CA TYR A 24 -18.83 18.27 11.86
C TYR A 24 -20.26 18.66 11.46
N SER A 25 -20.65 19.92 11.69
CA SER A 25 -21.91 20.49 11.20
C SER A 25 -21.71 21.35 9.94
N PHE A 26 -20.51 21.33 9.33
CA PHE A 26 -20.14 22.23 8.22
C PHE A 26 -20.36 23.71 8.52
N HIS A 27 -20.12 24.11 9.77
CA HIS A 27 -20.39 25.45 10.30
C HIS A 27 -21.85 25.93 10.17
N LEU A 28 -22.80 25.02 9.90
CA LEU A 28 -24.22 25.34 9.95
C LEU A 28 -24.67 25.45 11.41
N VAL A 29 -25.35 26.55 11.73
CA VAL A 29 -25.98 26.74 13.04
C VAL A 29 -27.25 25.89 13.09
N LEU A 30 -27.09 24.64 13.50
CA LEU A 30 -28.20 23.71 13.71
C LEU A 30 -28.70 23.84 15.16
N GLU A 31 -30.00 24.07 15.32
CA GLU A 31 -30.65 23.96 16.63
C GLU A 31 -30.41 22.56 17.23
N GLU A 32 -30.27 22.48 18.56
CA GLU A 32 -29.98 21.25 19.32
C GLU A 32 -31.20 20.31 19.38
N ASN A 33 -31.69 19.91 18.21
CA ASN A 33 -32.78 18.97 18.04
C ASN A 33 -32.24 17.60 17.63
N PHE A 34 -33.03 16.55 17.84
CA PHE A 34 -32.66 15.17 17.49
C PHE A 34 -32.13 15.02 16.05
N ALA A 35 -32.75 15.72 15.10
CA ALA A 35 -32.32 15.73 13.70
C ALA A 35 -30.88 16.25 13.53
N ALA A 36 -30.50 17.32 14.24
CA ALA A 36 -29.16 17.89 14.16
C ALA A 36 -28.09 16.92 14.70
N ILE A 37 -28.39 16.23 15.80
CA ILE A 37 -27.51 15.21 16.38
C ILE A 37 -27.34 14.05 15.40
N LEU A 38 -28.44 13.58 14.80
CA LEU A 38 -28.40 12.49 13.81
C LEU A 38 -27.58 12.87 12.57
N ILE A 39 -27.78 14.08 12.03
CA ILE A 39 -27.01 14.58 10.87
C ILE A 39 -25.52 14.64 11.19
N ARG A 40 -25.13 15.15 12.36
CA ARG A 40 -23.72 15.18 12.82
C ARG A 40 -23.15 13.77 12.92
N PHE A 41 -23.87 12.85 13.55
CA PHE A 41 -23.44 11.46 13.66
C PHE A 41 -23.20 10.81 12.30
N VAL A 42 -24.15 10.94 11.36
CA VAL A 42 -24.00 10.41 9.99
C VAL A 42 -22.82 11.06 9.27
N THR A 43 -22.64 12.37 9.43
CA THR A 43 -21.53 13.11 8.82
C THR A 43 -20.17 12.63 9.32
N VAL A 44 -20.00 12.46 10.64
CA VAL A 44 -18.77 11.91 11.23
C VAL A 44 -18.48 10.51 10.66
N GLN A 45 -19.50 9.63 10.60
CA GLN A 45 -19.32 8.29 10.03
C GLN A 45 -18.90 8.34 8.56
N LEU A 46 -19.50 9.21 7.75
CA LEU A 46 -19.13 9.37 6.34
C LEU A 46 -17.69 9.89 6.18
N ILE A 47 -17.28 10.87 6.99
CA ILE A 47 -15.91 11.41 6.98
C ILE A 47 -14.92 10.31 7.34
N PHE A 48 -15.13 9.60 8.44
CA PHE A 48 -14.23 8.52 8.87
C PHE A 48 -14.20 7.36 7.86
N PHE A 49 -15.34 7.05 7.24
CA PHE A 49 -15.39 6.04 6.19
C PHE A 49 -14.57 6.47 4.98
N TYR A 50 -14.73 7.70 4.51
CA TYR A 50 -14.02 8.22 3.35
C TYR A 50 -12.52 8.40 3.60
N GLN A 51 -12.14 8.90 4.78
CA GLN A 51 -10.74 9.21 5.12
C GLN A 51 -9.94 7.96 5.51
N PHE A 52 -10.56 6.98 6.17
CA PHE A 52 -9.85 5.82 6.72
C PHE A 52 -10.29 4.49 6.13
N ALA A 53 -11.59 4.21 6.12
CA ALA A 53 -12.09 2.89 5.70
C ALA A 53 -11.87 2.67 4.19
N PHE A 54 -12.20 3.66 3.36
CA PHE A 54 -12.09 3.55 1.91
C PHE A 54 -10.64 3.36 1.43
N PRO A 55 -9.64 4.16 1.87
CA PRO A 55 -8.24 3.91 1.52
C PRO A 55 -7.73 2.55 2.02
N CYS A 56 -8.17 2.10 3.20
CA CYS A 56 -7.85 0.75 3.68
C CYS A 56 -8.44 -0.34 2.79
N LEU A 57 -9.67 -0.18 2.29
CA LEU A 57 -10.26 -1.11 1.32
C LEU A 57 -9.48 -1.14 0.02
N VAL A 58 -9.06 0.04 -0.48
CA VAL A 58 -8.18 0.14 -1.66
C VAL A 58 -6.84 -0.56 -1.41
N ALA A 59 -6.26 -0.38 -0.22
CA ALA A 59 -5.02 -1.03 0.19
C ALA A 59 -5.18 -2.56 0.23
N VAL A 60 -6.27 -3.07 0.81
CA VAL A 60 -6.58 -4.50 0.85
C VAL A 60 -6.75 -5.05 -0.57
N MET A 61 -7.53 -4.38 -1.42
CA MET A 61 -7.71 -4.82 -2.81
C MET A 61 -6.37 -4.87 -3.57
N CYS A 62 -5.57 -3.80 -3.51
CA CYS A 62 -4.25 -3.77 -4.13
C CYS A 62 -3.34 -4.87 -3.57
N GLY A 63 -3.31 -5.01 -2.25
CA GLY A 63 -2.51 -6.00 -1.53
C GLY A 63 -2.89 -7.43 -1.91
N THR A 64 -4.18 -7.77 -1.97
CA THR A 64 -4.66 -9.10 -2.37
C THR A 64 -4.33 -9.42 -3.81
N LEU A 65 -4.46 -8.46 -4.74
CA LEU A 65 -4.07 -8.65 -6.13
C LEU A 65 -2.56 -8.88 -6.26
N TYR A 66 -1.75 -8.09 -5.55
CA TYR A 66 -0.30 -8.28 -5.53
C TYR A 66 0.10 -9.63 -4.91
N TYR A 67 -0.52 -10.01 -3.80
CA TYR A 67 -0.28 -11.28 -3.14
C TYR A 67 -0.65 -12.46 -4.04
N SER A 68 -1.81 -12.41 -4.69
CA SER A 68 -2.28 -13.47 -5.60
C SER A 68 -1.31 -13.65 -6.77
N LEU A 69 -0.84 -12.55 -7.37
CA LEU A 69 0.17 -12.62 -8.43
C LEU A 69 1.50 -13.19 -7.90
N SER A 70 1.91 -12.82 -6.69
CA SER A 70 3.10 -13.37 -6.06
C SER A 70 3.00 -14.89 -5.88
N GLU A 71 1.83 -15.41 -5.48
CA GLU A 71 1.61 -16.85 -5.34
C GLU A 71 1.66 -17.56 -6.70
N LEU A 72 1.16 -16.95 -7.77
CA LEU A 72 1.28 -17.51 -9.12
C LEU A 72 2.75 -17.63 -9.57
N PHE A 73 3.60 -16.65 -9.26
CA PHE A 73 5.05 -16.76 -9.52
C PHE A 73 5.71 -17.84 -8.65
N HIS A 74 5.31 -17.94 -7.39
CA HIS A 74 5.81 -18.99 -6.50
C HIS A 74 5.43 -20.39 -7.00
N LEU A 75 4.17 -20.60 -7.40
CA LEU A 75 3.71 -21.84 -8.01
C LEU A 75 4.49 -22.14 -9.28
N PHE A 76 4.64 -21.16 -10.18
CA PHE A 76 5.41 -21.32 -11.41
C PHE A 76 6.87 -21.74 -11.15
N LYS A 77 7.52 -21.15 -10.15
CA LYS A 77 8.87 -21.52 -9.73
C LYS A 77 8.93 -22.99 -9.30
N ASN A 78 8.02 -23.43 -8.41
CA ASN A 78 8.00 -24.81 -7.94
C ASN A 78 7.75 -25.79 -9.11
N ASP A 79 6.85 -25.40 -10.00
CA ASP A 79 6.54 -26.07 -11.24
C ASP A 79 7.73 -26.18 -12.20
N LEU A 80 8.62 -25.18 -12.19
CA LEU A 80 9.84 -25.16 -13.01
C LEU A 80 10.92 -26.07 -12.39
N GLN A 81 11.04 -26.07 -11.06
CA GLN A 81 11.99 -26.92 -10.34
C GLN A 81 11.66 -28.41 -10.45
N ALA A 82 10.37 -28.75 -10.46
CA ALA A 82 9.91 -30.14 -10.59
C ALA A 82 9.84 -30.64 -12.04
N ALA A 83 10.05 -29.78 -13.03
CA ALA A 83 9.83 -30.13 -14.43
C ALA A 83 10.92 -31.07 -14.96
N VAL A 84 10.49 -32.10 -15.71
CA VAL A 84 11.40 -32.87 -16.56
C VAL A 84 11.88 -31.95 -17.68
N VAL A 85 13.20 -31.87 -17.85
CA VAL A 85 13.87 -30.96 -18.77
C VAL A 85 13.79 -31.51 -20.19
N ASP A 86 12.64 -31.33 -20.83
CA ASP A 86 12.41 -31.64 -22.24
C ASP A 86 11.73 -30.48 -22.99
N SER A 87 11.90 -30.46 -24.30
CA SER A 87 11.43 -29.35 -25.15
C SER A 87 9.91 -29.16 -25.14
N LYS A 88 9.12 -30.22 -24.93
CA LYS A 88 7.65 -30.14 -24.92
C LYS A 88 7.17 -29.50 -23.62
N ASN A 89 7.69 -29.96 -22.49
CA ASN A 89 7.39 -29.42 -21.16
C ASN A 89 7.86 -27.97 -21.05
N MET A 90 9.07 -27.66 -21.52
CA MET A 90 9.58 -26.28 -21.52
C MET A 90 8.74 -25.34 -22.38
N ARG A 91 8.19 -25.81 -23.50
CA ARG A 91 7.31 -24.99 -24.34
C ARG A 91 6.03 -24.60 -23.59
N VAL A 92 5.45 -25.51 -22.81
CA VAL A 92 4.29 -25.22 -21.97
C VAL A 92 4.66 -24.22 -20.87
N LYS A 93 5.80 -24.40 -20.20
CA LYS A 93 6.28 -23.48 -19.16
C LYS A 93 6.56 -22.08 -19.71
N LEU A 94 7.14 -21.96 -20.91
CA LEU A 94 7.32 -20.68 -21.61
C LEU A 94 5.98 -19.98 -21.87
N LEU A 95 4.94 -20.73 -22.28
CA LEU A 95 3.61 -20.16 -22.49
C LEU A 95 3.00 -19.66 -21.17
N HIS A 96 3.11 -20.43 -20.09
CA HIS A 96 2.67 -20.00 -18.76
C HIS A 96 3.42 -18.76 -18.28
N TYR A 97 4.75 -18.74 -18.43
CA TYR A 97 5.58 -17.60 -18.10
C TYR A 97 5.18 -16.35 -18.92
N ALA A 98 4.90 -16.51 -20.21
CA ALA A 98 4.42 -15.41 -21.05
C ALA A 98 3.06 -14.85 -20.60
N LYS A 99 2.15 -15.71 -20.12
CA LYS A 99 0.86 -15.28 -19.54
C LYS A 99 1.06 -14.55 -18.22
N LEU A 100 1.90 -15.07 -17.32
CA LEU A 100 2.25 -14.42 -16.05
C LEU A 100 2.91 -13.05 -16.28
N PHE A 101 3.81 -12.97 -17.25
CA PHE A 101 4.44 -11.74 -17.67
C PHE A 101 3.43 -10.69 -18.15
N LYS A 102 2.46 -11.10 -18.98
CA LYS A 102 1.40 -10.22 -19.46
C LYS A 102 0.53 -9.74 -18.30
N LEU A 103 0.10 -10.66 -17.43
CA LEU A 103 -0.70 -10.34 -16.24
C LEU A 103 0.02 -9.38 -15.30
N ALA A 104 1.31 -9.58 -15.05
CA ALA A 104 2.11 -8.68 -14.21
C ALA A 104 2.20 -7.27 -14.79
N ASN A 105 2.34 -7.12 -16.11
CA ASN A 105 2.35 -5.81 -16.77
C ASN A 105 0.97 -5.13 -16.73
N GLU A 106 -0.11 -5.87 -17.01
CA GLU A 106 -1.47 -5.34 -16.95
C GLU A 106 -1.84 -4.92 -15.53
N LEU A 107 -1.50 -5.74 -14.53
CA LEU A 107 -1.71 -5.42 -13.13
C LEU A 107 -0.88 -4.20 -12.70
N GLY A 108 0.41 -4.18 -13.06
CA GLY A 108 1.30 -3.05 -12.78
C GLY A 108 0.75 -1.75 -13.36
N LYS A 109 0.33 -1.75 -14.64
CA LYS A 109 -0.24 -0.57 -15.31
C LYS A 109 -1.55 -0.12 -14.65
N THR A 110 -2.45 -1.05 -14.32
CA THR A 110 -3.77 -0.74 -13.76
C THR A 110 -3.66 -0.22 -12.32
N LEU A 111 -2.82 -0.84 -11.50
CA LEU A 111 -2.67 -0.47 -10.11
C LEU A 111 -1.70 0.69 -9.89
N SER A 112 -0.84 1.04 -10.86
CA SER A 112 0.18 2.08 -10.68
C SER A 112 -0.42 3.42 -10.25
N THR A 113 -1.47 3.87 -10.95
CA THR A 113 -2.15 5.14 -10.65
C THR A 113 -2.95 5.04 -9.36
N THR A 114 -3.69 3.95 -9.15
CA THR A 114 -4.47 3.71 -7.93
C THR A 114 -3.58 3.73 -6.69
N CYS A 115 -2.46 3.01 -6.73
CA CYS A 115 -1.49 2.98 -5.66
C CYS A 115 -0.83 4.36 -5.44
N CYS A 116 -0.61 5.14 -6.49
CA CYS A 116 -0.07 6.50 -6.35
C CYS A 116 -1.07 7.43 -5.64
N LEU A 117 -2.33 7.45 -6.08
CA LEU A 117 -3.37 8.26 -5.45
C LEU A 117 -3.60 7.85 -4.00
N PHE A 118 -3.60 6.53 -3.74
CA PHE A 118 -3.63 5.98 -2.40
C PHE A 118 -2.46 6.51 -1.55
N LEU A 119 -1.21 6.34 -2.01
CA LEU A 119 -0.05 6.82 -1.28
C LEU A 119 -0.10 8.33 -1.02
N CYS A 120 -0.43 9.14 -2.03
CA CYS A 120 -0.54 10.59 -1.88
C CYS A 120 -1.61 10.97 -0.84
N SER A 121 -2.81 10.37 -0.92
CA SER A 121 -3.89 10.59 0.05
C SER A 121 -3.44 10.25 1.47
N GLN A 122 -2.83 9.08 1.65
CA GLN A 122 -2.38 8.61 2.96
C GLN A 122 -1.23 9.45 3.52
N MET A 123 -0.27 9.85 2.69
CA MET A 123 0.82 10.73 3.09
C MET A 123 0.31 12.11 3.52
N ILE A 124 -0.63 12.70 2.77
CA ILE A 124 -1.27 13.97 3.15
C ILE A 124 -1.94 13.82 4.52
N GLY A 125 -2.71 12.75 4.73
CA GLY A 125 -3.35 12.48 6.03
C GLY A 125 -2.33 12.43 7.18
N MET A 126 -1.23 11.69 7.01
CA MET A 126 -0.18 11.61 8.03
C MET A 126 0.50 12.96 8.29
N TYR A 127 0.77 13.77 7.26
CA TYR A 127 1.36 15.11 7.45
C TYR A 127 0.40 16.08 8.13
N VAL A 128 -0.90 16.04 7.79
CA VAL A 128 -1.92 16.86 8.45
C VAL A 128 -2.05 16.48 9.91
N SER A 129 -2.10 15.18 10.22
CA SER A 129 -2.11 14.66 11.59
C SER A 129 -0.91 15.15 12.38
N LEU A 130 0.29 15.01 11.80
CA LEU A 130 1.54 15.42 12.40
C LEU A 130 1.58 16.93 12.67
N ALA A 131 1.19 17.75 11.68
CA ALA A 131 1.12 19.20 11.84
C ALA A 131 0.13 19.59 12.94
N THR A 132 -1.04 18.94 12.98
CA THR A 132 -2.08 19.17 13.99
C THR A 132 -1.53 18.89 15.39
N TYR A 133 -0.89 17.74 15.61
CA TYR A 133 -0.30 17.40 16.91
C TYR A 133 0.87 18.27 17.35
N VAL A 134 1.71 18.70 16.40
CA VAL A 134 2.87 19.53 16.71
C VAL A 134 2.46 20.98 17.00
N LEU A 135 1.51 21.51 16.23
CA LEU A 135 1.08 22.91 16.31
C LEU A 135 0.12 23.14 17.48
N LEU A 136 -0.80 22.22 17.77
CA LEU A 136 -1.70 22.35 18.91
C LEU A 136 -0.92 22.29 20.23
N ASP A 137 -1.30 23.15 21.17
CA ASP A 137 -0.82 23.06 22.54
C ASP A 137 -1.63 22.02 23.33
N ALA A 138 -1.02 21.43 24.36
CA ALA A 138 -1.61 20.32 25.12
C ALA A 138 -3.01 20.64 25.68
N GLU A 139 -3.27 21.92 25.97
CA GLU A 139 -4.57 22.42 26.47
C GLU A 139 -5.69 22.39 25.41
N HIS A 140 -5.34 22.34 24.13
CA HIS A 140 -6.28 22.34 23.00
C HIS A 140 -6.52 20.94 22.40
N ILE A 141 -5.88 19.91 22.97
CA ILE A 141 -6.07 18.52 22.52
C ILE A 141 -7.36 17.99 23.15
N THR A 142 -8.44 18.01 22.39
CA THR A 142 -9.74 17.51 22.88
C THR A 142 -9.88 16.01 22.65
N PRO A 143 -10.72 15.30 23.44
CA PRO A 143 -10.90 13.86 23.26
C PRO A 143 -11.34 13.45 21.86
N ALA A 144 -12.09 14.32 21.16
CA ALA A 144 -12.49 14.08 19.77
C ALA A 144 -11.29 14.01 18.81
N ILE A 145 -10.32 14.92 18.97
CA ILE A 145 -9.07 14.95 18.19
C ILE A 145 -8.26 13.68 18.45
N VAL A 146 -8.19 13.23 19.71
CA VAL A 146 -7.50 11.97 20.05
C VAL A 146 -8.11 10.79 19.30
N TRP A 147 -9.45 10.68 19.28
CA TRP A 147 -10.13 9.58 18.60
C TRP A 147 -10.04 9.65 17.07
N GLU A 148 -9.98 10.86 16.50
CA GLU A 148 -9.77 11.10 15.07
C GLU A 148 -8.39 10.65 14.59
N SER A 149 -7.38 10.83 15.43
CA SER A 149 -6.00 10.48 15.12
C SER A 149 -5.63 9.01 15.31
N VAL A 150 -6.38 8.26 16.12
CA VAL A 150 -6.12 6.82 16.34
C VAL A 150 -6.07 6.05 15.00
N PRO A 151 -7.06 6.19 14.09
CA PRO A 151 -6.99 5.65 12.73
C PRO A 151 -5.78 6.14 11.94
N GLU A 152 -5.40 7.41 12.07
CA GLU A 152 -4.28 7.99 11.32
C GLU A 152 -2.93 7.37 11.70
N ILE A 153 -2.71 7.17 13.00
CA ILE A 153 -1.44 6.62 13.51
C ILE A 153 -1.38 5.09 13.32
N SER A 154 -2.53 4.41 13.25
CA SER A 154 -2.57 2.95 13.15
C SER A 154 -2.85 2.43 11.74
N LEU A 155 -3.99 2.80 11.15
CA LEU A 155 -4.47 2.24 9.89
C LEU A 155 -3.66 2.75 8.70
N ILE A 156 -3.29 4.03 8.68
CA ILE A 156 -2.55 4.60 7.55
C ILE A 156 -1.17 3.90 7.42
N PRO A 157 -0.33 3.84 8.46
CA PRO A 157 0.93 3.11 8.39
C PRO A 157 0.77 1.63 8.04
N ALA A 158 -0.19 0.95 8.67
CA ALA A 158 -0.45 -0.47 8.42
C ALA A 158 -0.82 -0.72 6.95
N SER A 159 -1.63 0.16 6.35
CA SER A 159 -2.05 0.04 4.96
C SER A 159 -0.88 0.24 3.98
N ILE A 160 -0.02 1.24 4.21
CA ILE A 160 1.18 1.49 3.40
C ILE A 160 2.17 0.31 3.50
N ILE A 161 2.42 -0.17 4.72
CA ILE A 161 3.30 -1.32 4.97
C ILE A 161 2.74 -2.56 4.28
N GLY A 162 1.45 -2.86 4.44
CA GLY A 162 0.80 -4.03 3.85
C GLY A 162 0.89 -4.06 2.33
N VAL A 163 0.53 -2.97 1.66
CA VAL A 163 0.62 -2.86 0.19
C VAL A 163 2.07 -2.99 -0.27
N THR A 164 2.99 -2.28 0.39
CA THR A 164 4.41 -2.30 0.02
C THR A 164 5.00 -3.69 0.20
N PHE A 165 4.67 -4.38 1.29
CA PHE A 165 5.13 -5.75 1.54
C PHE A 165 4.61 -6.71 0.46
N CYS A 166 3.31 -6.67 0.16
CA CYS A 166 2.71 -7.52 -0.88
C CYS A 166 3.33 -7.26 -2.27
N ALA A 167 3.51 -6.00 -2.65
CA ALA A 167 4.15 -5.63 -3.91
C ALA A 167 5.63 -6.05 -3.96
N SER A 168 6.36 -5.92 -2.84
CA SER A 168 7.75 -6.34 -2.74
C SER A 168 7.91 -7.87 -2.84
N LYS A 169 6.93 -8.63 -2.33
CA LYS A 169 6.89 -10.10 -2.41
C LYS A 169 6.89 -10.57 -3.87
N ILE A 170 6.15 -9.91 -4.75
CA ILE A 170 6.19 -10.21 -6.20
C ILE A 170 7.61 -10.07 -6.73
N THR A 171 8.28 -8.94 -6.44
CA THR A 171 9.66 -8.70 -6.90
C THR A 171 10.62 -9.78 -6.40
N SER A 172 10.45 -10.23 -5.15
CA SER A 172 11.22 -11.34 -4.60
C SER A 172 10.94 -12.66 -5.34
N GLN A 173 9.68 -12.99 -5.61
CA GLN A 173 9.34 -14.23 -6.34
C GLN A 173 9.80 -14.20 -7.79
N ILE A 174 9.76 -13.05 -8.44
CA ILE A 174 10.33 -12.84 -9.78
C ILE A 174 11.82 -13.14 -9.76
N LYS A 175 12.57 -12.55 -8.82
CA LYS A 175 14.01 -12.81 -8.67
C LYS A 175 14.30 -14.28 -8.41
N ASN A 176 13.47 -14.95 -7.62
CA ASN A 176 13.59 -16.39 -7.36
C ASN A 176 13.33 -17.23 -8.62
N CYS A 177 12.40 -16.81 -9.49
CA CYS A 177 12.19 -17.44 -10.80
C CYS A 177 13.42 -17.25 -11.69
N ASP A 178 14.00 -16.06 -11.72
CA ASP A 178 15.20 -15.77 -12.51
C ASP A 178 16.40 -16.62 -12.07
N ILE A 179 16.62 -16.75 -10.76
CA ILE A 179 17.66 -17.64 -10.19
C ILE A 179 17.39 -19.09 -10.57
N CYS A 180 16.13 -19.54 -10.52
CA CYS A 180 15.76 -20.90 -10.92
C CYS A 180 16.02 -21.14 -12.41
N LEU A 181 15.70 -20.16 -13.27
CA LEU A 181 15.96 -20.24 -14.71
C LEU A 181 17.47 -20.25 -15.02
N GLN A 182 18.27 -19.47 -14.29
CA GLN A 182 19.73 -19.48 -14.39
C GLN A 182 20.31 -20.84 -14.01
N SER A 183 19.89 -21.40 -12.86
CA SER A 183 20.32 -22.74 -12.44
C SER A 183 19.96 -23.82 -13.47
N LEU A 184 18.78 -23.71 -14.09
CA LEU A 184 18.32 -24.62 -15.14
C LEU A 184 19.13 -24.48 -16.43
N HIS A 185 19.46 -23.24 -16.81
CA HIS A 185 20.32 -22.95 -17.94
C HIS A 185 21.73 -23.53 -17.74
N ASP A 186 22.32 -23.33 -16.57
CA ASP A 186 23.67 -23.82 -16.25
C ASP A 186 23.70 -25.35 -16.20
N GLY A 187 22.65 -25.97 -15.66
CA GLY A 187 22.46 -27.42 -15.69
C GLY A 187 22.35 -27.97 -17.12
N LEU A 188 21.70 -27.26 -18.04
CA LEU A 188 21.57 -27.66 -19.44
C LEU A 188 22.88 -27.55 -20.23
N ILE A 189 23.68 -26.52 -19.99
CA ILE A 189 24.99 -26.35 -20.63
C ILE A 189 25.98 -27.41 -20.15
N SER A 190 25.88 -27.81 -18.89
CA SER A 190 26.78 -28.81 -18.29
C SER A 190 26.50 -30.24 -18.73
N GLN A 191 25.41 -30.49 -19.49
CA GLN A 191 25.08 -31.84 -19.96
C GLN A 191 25.94 -32.25 -21.16
N PRO A 192 26.36 -33.54 -21.24
CA PRO A 192 27.20 -34.04 -22.34
C PRO A 192 26.48 -34.01 -23.70
N LYS A 193 25.14 -33.98 -23.72
CA LYS A 193 24.33 -33.82 -24.92
C LYS A 193 23.37 -32.65 -24.73
N ILE A 194 23.72 -31.51 -25.33
CA ILE A 194 22.93 -30.29 -25.22
C ILE A 194 21.66 -30.40 -26.08
N ASP A 195 20.49 -30.30 -25.44
CA ASP A 195 19.24 -30.04 -26.16
C ASP A 195 19.10 -28.55 -26.48
N TRP A 196 19.59 -28.18 -27.67
CA TRP A 196 19.54 -26.81 -28.17
C TRP A 196 18.13 -26.20 -28.19
N LYS A 197 17.07 -27.01 -28.40
CA LYS A 197 15.69 -26.50 -28.42
C LYS A 197 15.26 -26.08 -27.02
N THR A 198 15.51 -26.92 -26.03
CA THR A 198 15.22 -26.63 -24.63
C THR A 198 16.05 -25.43 -24.13
N LEU A 199 17.33 -25.37 -24.50
CA LEU A 199 18.20 -24.23 -24.16
C LEU A 199 17.68 -22.90 -24.77
N GLN A 200 17.22 -22.91 -26.03
CA GLN A 200 16.62 -21.73 -26.66
C GLN A 200 15.35 -21.27 -25.94
N LEU A 201 14.51 -22.19 -25.47
CA LEU A 201 13.29 -21.87 -24.73
C LEU A 201 13.60 -21.23 -23.37
N VAL A 202 14.59 -21.77 -22.63
CA VAL A 202 15.04 -21.18 -21.36
C VAL A 202 15.64 -19.79 -21.58
N ASN A 203 16.47 -19.61 -22.61
CA ASN A 203 17.01 -18.31 -22.99
C ASN A 203 15.91 -17.31 -23.38
N ALA A 204 14.83 -17.76 -24.04
CA ALA A 204 13.70 -16.91 -24.35
C ALA A 204 12.94 -16.46 -23.09
N MET A 205 12.85 -17.29 -22.05
CA MET A 205 12.29 -16.90 -20.75
C MET A 205 13.19 -15.86 -20.06
N MET A 206 14.50 -16.12 -19.97
CA MET A 206 15.46 -15.22 -19.32
C MET A 206 15.56 -13.83 -19.98
N LYS A 207 15.33 -13.74 -21.29
CA LYS A 207 15.36 -12.46 -22.02
C LYS A 207 14.20 -11.53 -21.65
N LYS A 208 13.09 -12.03 -21.11
CA LYS A 208 11.94 -11.21 -20.74
C LYS A 208 12.16 -10.59 -19.36
N ARG A 209 12.41 -9.28 -19.33
CA ARG A 209 12.53 -8.53 -18.06
C ARG A 209 11.16 -8.25 -17.48
N LEU A 210 10.83 -8.91 -16.37
CA LEU A 210 9.60 -8.70 -15.64
C LEU A 210 9.50 -7.27 -15.07
N PRO A 211 8.30 -6.66 -15.06
CA PRO A 211 8.11 -5.31 -14.54
C PRO A 211 8.25 -5.29 -13.02
N PHE A 212 8.82 -4.19 -12.51
CA PHE A 212 8.76 -3.89 -11.08
C PHE A 212 7.42 -3.24 -10.74
N MET A 213 6.83 -3.63 -9.61
CA MET A 213 5.62 -2.99 -9.12
C MET A 213 5.96 -1.58 -8.62
N SER A 214 5.30 -0.57 -9.20
CA SER A 214 5.58 0.83 -8.92
C SER A 214 4.32 1.69 -8.94
N ALA A 215 4.32 2.76 -8.16
CA ALA A 215 3.31 3.80 -8.19
C ALA A 215 3.72 4.92 -9.15
N CYS A 216 2.88 5.18 -10.16
CA CYS A 216 3.11 6.08 -11.29
C CYS A 216 4.50 5.95 -11.95
N HIS A 217 5.14 4.78 -11.94
CA HIS A 217 6.53 4.56 -12.37
C HIS A 217 7.60 5.39 -11.63
N MET A 218 7.21 6.18 -10.63
CA MET A 218 8.12 7.03 -9.85
C MET A 218 8.61 6.32 -8.60
N ILE A 219 7.70 5.63 -7.91
CA ILE A 219 7.97 5.03 -6.60
C ILE A 219 7.96 3.52 -6.75
N LYS A 220 9.08 2.87 -6.45
CA LYS A 220 9.16 1.41 -6.39
C LYS A 220 8.73 0.94 -5.00
N PHE A 221 7.86 -0.07 -4.96
CA PHE A 221 7.46 -0.68 -3.70
C PHE A 221 8.56 -1.60 -3.17
N THR A 222 9.41 -1.06 -2.30
CA THR A 222 10.49 -1.77 -1.63
C THR A 222 10.40 -1.57 -0.12
N PRO A 223 10.96 -2.47 0.71
CA PRO A 223 11.05 -2.24 2.15
C PRO A 223 11.77 -0.92 2.49
N THR A 224 12.73 -0.50 1.65
CA THR A 224 13.42 0.79 1.79
C THR A 224 12.49 1.99 1.61
N PHE A 225 11.44 1.88 0.78
CA PHE A 225 10.44 2.93 0.64
C PHE A 225 9.70 3.20 1.95
N ILE A 226 9.40 2.17 2.74
CA ILE A 226 8.75 2.32 4.05
C ILE A 226 9.64 3.18 4.97
N ILE A 227 10.93 2.89 5.02
CA ILE A 227 11.90 3.67 5.80
C ILE A 227 11.94 5.12 5.31
N SER A 228 11.92 5.35 4.00
CA SER A 228 11.88 6.70 3.44
C SER A 228 10.61 7.47 3.83
N VAL A 229 9.45 6.81 3.83
CA VAL A 229 8.17 7.41 4.26
C VAL A 229 8.25 7.87 5.72
N PHE A 230 8.61 6.97 6.64
CA PHE A 230 8.71 7.34 8.06
C PHE A 230 9.84 8.31 8.35
N GLY A 231 10.98 8.16 7.68
CA GLY A 231 12.10 9.11 7.77
C GLY A 231 11.66 10.51 7.34
N SER A 232 10.90 10.63 6.24
CA SER A 232 10.37 11.92 5.81
C SER A 232 9.39 12.50 6.83
N LEU A 233 8.47 11.70 7.38
CA LEU A 233 7.54 12.16 8.43
C LEU A 233 8.30 12.68 9.65
N PHE A 234 9.33 11.95 10.10
CA PHE A 234 10.18 12.37 11.20
C PHE A 234 10.90 13.69 10.91
N THR A 235 11.52 13.83 9.73
CA THR A 235 12.21 15.06 9.33
C THR A 235 11.26 16.26 9.27
N TYR A 236 10.09 16.11 8.64
CA TYR A 236 9.10 17.19 8.58
C TYR A 236 8.52 17.51 9.96
N GLY A 237 8.31 16.51 10.82
CA GLY A 237 7.88 16.73 12.20
C GLY A 237 8.88 17.58 12.99
N LEU A 238 10.18 17.27 12.89
CA LEU A 238 11.24 18.08 13.49
C LEU A 238 11.31 19.49 12.91
N LEU A 239 11.10 19.65 11.61
CA LEU A 239 11.07 20.96 10.96
C LEU A 239 9.93 21.82 11.51
N ILE A 240 8.72 21.28 11.62
CA ILE A 240 7.56 22.00 12.16
C ILE A 240 7.80 22.36 13.62
N LEU A 241 8.38 21.46 14.43
CA LEU A 241 8.74 21.73 15.82
C LEU A 241 9.73 22.90 15.94
N ASN A 242 10.77 22.92 15.10
CA ASN A 242 11.77 23.99 15.09
C ASN A 242 11.15 25.34 14.68
N LEU A 243 10.26 25.35 13.69
CA LEU A 243 9.53 26.56 13.28
C LEU A 243 8.65 27.10 14.40
N LYS A 244 7.89 26.22 15.07
CA LYS A 244 7.08 26.58 16.26
C LYS A 244 7.94 27.17 17.37
N HIS A 245 9.15 26.63 17.59
CA HIS A 245 10.07 27.16 18.60
C HIS A 245 10.66 28.52 18.21
N ALA A 246 10.91 28.77 16.92
CA ALA A 246 11.41 30.05 16.42
C ALA A 246 10.37 31.17 16.57
N GLU A 247 9.09 30.91 16.36
CA GLU A 247 8.01 31.91 16.52
C GLU A 247 7.74 32.31 17.98
N ARG A 248 8.17 31.49 18.95
CA ARG A 248 8.00 31.76 20.39
C ARG A 248 9.13 32.61 21.00
N LYS A 249 10.17 32.95 20.23
CA LYS A 249 11.29 33.80 20.66
C LYS A 249 11.13 35.22 20.13
#